data_AF-A0A978UK50-F1
#
_entry.id   AF-A0A978UK50-F1
#
_cell.length_a   1.000
_cell.length_b   1.000
_cell.length_c   1.000
_cell.angle_alpha   90.00
_cell.angle_beta   90.00
_cell.angle_gamma   90.00
#
_symmetry.space_group_name_H-M   'P 1'
#
loop_
_entity.id
_entity.type
_entity.pdbx_description
1 polymer ?
#
loop_
_entity_poly.entity_id
_entity_poly.type
_entity_poly.pdbx_seq_one_letter_code
_entity_poly.pdbx_strand_id
1 'polypeptide(L)'
;MKTLLENFKSSLSLTLLHFYLNEKEAINNVDAGVSYSYHVDCNNNPGVKFIHAISLHKDFSVPDLLHSQSPSDDDDVPAGVLQSLFMDDREVIDLESKSLLTITVVELVDGIFLGCSMNHRVADGKSFCHFLLMWSHIFQQKKIKIKKNIITISRPPMLEG
;
A
#
# COMPACT_ATOMS: atom_id res chain seq x y z
N MET A 1 -3.16 -12.83 15.66
CA MET A 1 -3.30 -11.70 14.72
C MET A 1 -2.60 -10.41 15.16
N LYS A 2 -2.83 -9.90 16.39
CA LYS A 2 -2.22 -8.65 16.89
C LYS A 2 -0.70 -8.53 16.62
N THR A 3 0.08 -9.56 16.94
CA THR A 3 1.53 -9.60 16.67
C THR A 3 1.89 -9.52 15.19
N LEU A 4 1.07 -10.10 14.31
CA LEU A 4 1.28 -10.01 12.86
C LEU A 4 1.06 -8.59 12.36
N LEU A 5 -0.02 -7.94 12.82
CA LEU A 5 -0.35 -6.56 12.48
C LEU A 5 0.73 -5.59 12.96
N GLU A 6 1.22 -5.77 14.19
CA GLU A 6 2.34 -5.00 14.75
C GLU A 6 3.62 -5.20 13.92
N ASN A 7 3.89 -6.43 13.48
CA ASN A 7 5.02 -6.71 12.60
C ASN A 7 4.87 -6.03 11.24
N PHE A 8 3.68 -6.02 10.63
CA PHE A 8 3.41 -5.30 9.39
C PHE A 8 3.61 -3.80 9.54
N LYS A 9 2.96 -3.17 10.52
CA LYS A 9 3.10 -1.72 10.78
C LYS A 9 4.54 -1.33 11.02
N SER A 10 5.25 -2.13 11.81
CA SER A 10 6.60 -1.81 12.22
C SER A 10 7.65 -2.18 11.17
N SER A 11 7.41 -3.14 10.27
CA SER A 11 8.27 -3.33 9.08
C SER A 11 8.00 -2.26 8.03
N LEU A 12 6.73 -1.88 7.84
CA LEU A 12 6.32 -0.83 6.91
C LEU A 12 6.96 0.51 7.29
N SER A 13 6.90 0.87 8.58
CA SER A 13 7.55 2.09 9.09
C SER A 13 9.05 2.13 8.79
N LEU A 14 9.74 0.99 8.88
CA LEU A 14 11.16 0.90 8.52
C LEU A 14 11.39 1.02 7.02
N THR A 15 10.51 0.45 6.18
CA THR A 15 10.59 0.59 4.73
C THR A 15 10.40 2.03 4.28
N LEU A 16 9.50 2.77 4.93
CA LEU A 16 9.21 4.18 4.61
C LEU A 16 10.37 5.13 4.93
N LEU A 17 11.35 4.73 5.75
CA LEU A 17 12.61 5.47 5.90
C LEU A 17 13.44 5.50 4.61
N HIS A 18 13.20 4.52 3.72
CA HIS A 18 13.89 4.41 2.43
C HIS A 18 13.03 4.94 1.27
N PHE A 19 11.71 4.87 1.41
CA PHE A 19 10.75 5.33 0.41
C PHE A 19 9.90 6.47 1.00
N TYR A 20 10.35 7.70 0.79
CA TYR A 20 9.63 8.89 1.23
C TYR A 20 8.43 9.14 0.32
N LEU A 21 7.23 8.98 0.87
CA LEU A 21 5.97 9.14 0.16
C LEU A 21 5.15 10.22 0.88
N ASN A 22 5.25 11.48 0.44
CA ASN A 22 4.30 12.53 0.83
C ASN A 22 4.16 13.61 -0.25
N GLU A 23 3.03 13.71 -0.93
CA GLU A 23 2.80 14.65 -2.06
C GLU A 23 2.02 15.85 -1.52
N LYS A 24 2.47 17.04 -1.88
CA LYS A 24 1.71 18.28 -1.79
C LYS A 24 1.52 18.83 -3.20
N GLU A 25 0.27 19.03 -3.56
CA GLU A 25 -0.10 19.75 -4.77
C GLU A 25 0.10 21.26 -4.55
N ALA A 26 0.76 21.91 -5.50
CA ALA A 26 0.89 23.36 -5.55
C ALA A 26 0.27 23.88 -6.84
N ILE A 27 -0.75 24.72 -6.71
CA ILE A 27 -1.41 25.36 -7.86
C ILE A 27 -0.70 26.69 -8.12
N ASN A 28 -0.07 26.81 -9.29
CA ASN A 28 0.58 28.04 -9.73
C ASN A 28 -0.29 28.72 -10.79
N ASN A 29 -0.85 29.87 -10.44
CA ASN A 29 -1.51 30.74 -11.42
C ASN A 29 -0.43 31.52 -12.18
N VAL A 30 -0.33 31.30 -13.49
CA VAL A 30 0.61 32.01 -14.37
C VAL A 30 -0.21 32.92 -15.29
N ASP A 31 0.34 34.06 -15.70
CA ASP A 31 -0.36 35.07 -16.53
C ASP A 31 -0.95 34.52 -17.86
N ALA A 32 -0.52 33.33 -18.31
CA ALA A 32 -1.00 32.65 -19.52
C ALA A 32 -1.92 31.43 -19.25
N GLY A 33 -2.27 31.11 -17.99
CA GLY A 33 -3.13 29.98 -17.61
C GLY A 33 -2.80 29.37 -16.25
N VAL A 34 -3.58 28.37 -15.83
CA VAL A 34 -3.32 27.61 -14.60
C VAL A 34 -2.30 26.51 -14.88
N SER A 35 -1.22 26.47 -14.13
CA SER A 35 -0.22 25.39 -14.14
C SER A 35 -0.29 24.62 -12.82
N TYR A 36 -0.24 23.30 -12.90
CA TYR A 36 -0.21 22.41 -11.73
C TYR A 36 1.20 21.88 -11.56
N SER A 37 1.80 22.07 -10.38
CA SER A 37 3.05 21.42 -10.02
C SER A 37 2.86 20.57 -8.76
N TYR A 38 3.42 19.37 -8.78
CA TYR A 38 3.36 18.43 -7.67
C TYR A 38 4.74 18.33 -7.05
N HIS A 39 4.81 18.50 -5.73
CA HIS A 39 6.06 18.41 -4.99
C HIS A 39 5.90 17.46 -3.82
N VAL A 40 6.94 16.68 -3.53
CA VAL A 40 6.93 15.78 -2.37
C VAL A 40 7.39 16.57 -1.15
N ASP A 41 6.53 16.79 -0.15
CA ASP A 41 6.90 17.46 1.10
C ASP A 41 7.43 16.45 2.13
N CYS A 42 8.75 16.35 2.24
CA CYS A 42 9.38 15.43 3.18
C CYS A 42 9.34 15.90 4.65
N ASN A 43 8.89 17.12 4.95
CA ASN A 43 8.95 17.68 6.30
C ASN A 43 7.66 17.48 7.11
N ASN A 44 6.50 17.45 6.46
CA ASN A 44 5.21 17.33 7.14
C ASN A 44 4.46 16.07 6.70
N ASN A 45 4.94 14.91 7.14
CA ASN A 45 4.48 13.59 6.69
C ASN A 45 3.31 13.05 7.54
N PRO A 46 2.07 12.97 7.00
CA PRO A 46 0.95 12.32 7.70
C PRO A 46 1.10 10.79 7.78
N GLY A 47 2.09 10.23 7.09
CA GLY A 47 2.36 8.81 7.01
C GLY A 47 1.55 8.13 5.90
N VAL A 48 1.44 6.81 6.03
CA VAL A 48 0.77 5.93 5.06
C VAL A 48 -0.53 5.44 5.68
N LYS A 49 -1.62 5.41 4.89
CA LYS A 49 -2.91 4.88 5.36
C LYS A 49 -2.80 3.36 5.54
N PHE A 50 -2.99 2.90 6.77
CA PHE A 50 -2.97 1.48 7.12
C PHE A 50 -4.34 1.05 7.64
N ILE A 51 -5.06 0.28 6.82
CA ILE A 51 -6.41 -0.19 7.11
C ILE A 51 -6.33 -1.66 7.54
N HIS A 52 -7.04 -1.99 8.61
CA HIS A 52 -7.21 -3.36 9.06
C HIS A 52 -8.70 -3.67 9.16
N ALA A 53 -9.14 -4.71 8.47
CA ALA A 53 -10.51 -5.16 8.42
C ALA A 53 -10.59 -6.66 8.72
N ILE A 54 -11.77 -7.09 9.18
CA ILE A 54 -12.08 -8.50 9.42
C ILE A 54 -13.28 -8.83 8.53
N SER A 55 -13.20 -9.90 7.76
CA SER A 55 -14.33 -10.36 6.96
C SER A 55 -15.50 -10.75 7.89
N LEU A 56 -16.67 -10.16 7.66
CA LEU A 56 -17.90 -10.50 8.40
C LEU A 56 -18.60 -11.75 7.83
N HIS A 57 -18.27 -12.14 6.60
CA HIS A 57 -18.78 -13.36 6.00
C HIS A 57 -18.02 -14.55 6.58
N LYS A 58 -18.71 -15.36 7.40
CA LYS A 58 -18.17 -16.52 8.13
C LYS A 58 -17.55 -17.60 7.25
N ASP A 59 -17.82 -17.57 5.95
CA ASP A 59 -17.34 -18.55 4.98
C ASP A 59 -16.44 -17.93 3.90
N PHE A 60 -16.12 -16.62 3.98
CA PHE A 60 -15.31 -15.98 2.95
C PHE A 60 -13.82 -16.30 3.15
N SER A 61 -13.30 -17.14 2.26
CA SER A 61 -12.00 -17.77 2.32
C SER A 61 -11.06 -17.31 1.20
N VAL A 62 -9.78 -17.69 1.27
CA VAL A 62 -8.79 -17.42 0.23
C VAL A 62 -9.18 -18.05 -1.12
N PRO A 63 -9.67 -19.31 -1.19
CA PRO A 63 -10.20 -19.88 -2.42
C PRO A 63 -11.31 -19.03 -3.06
N ASP A 64 -12.26 -18.51 -2.28
CA ASP A 64 -13.36 -17.70 -2.83
C ASP A 64 -12.84 -16.42 -3.49
N LEU A 65 -11.78 -15.83 -2.93
CA LEU A 65 -11.08 -14.72 -3.52
C LEU A 65 -10.38 -15.10 -4.85
N LEU A 66 -9.77 -16.28 -4.93
CA LEU A 66 -9.03 -16.72 -6.11
C LEU A 66 -9.96 -17.21 -7.24
N HIS A 67 -11.09 -17.83 -6.89
CA HIS A 67 -12.10 -18.28 -7.85
C HIS A 67 -12.76 -17.11 -8.57
N SER A 68 -12.87 -15.95 -7.93
CA SER A 68 -13.32 -14.69 -8.56
C SER A 68 -12.41 -14.14 -9.67
N GLN A 69 -11.21 -14.71 -9.85
CA GLN A 69 -10.28 -14.32 -10.90
C GLN A 69 -10.31 -15.27 -12.12
N SER A 70 -11.14 -16.32 -12.07
CA SER A 70 -11.32 -17.26 -13.19
C SER A 70 -12.39 -16.72 -14.14
N PRO A 71 -12.11 -16.52 -15.44
CA PRO A 71 -13.09 -16.04 -16.42
C PRO A 71 -13.99 -17.19 -16.89
N SER A 72 -14.56 -17.94 -15.94
CA SER A 72 -15.46 -19.06 -16.21
C SER A 72 -16.86 -18.68 -15.79
N ASP A 73 -17.74 -18.67 -16.80
CA ASP A 73 -19.15 -18.34 -16.73
C ASP A 73 -19.85 -18.98 -15.50
N ASP A 74 -20.64 -18.16 -14.80
CA ASP A 74 -21.73 -18.50 -13.86
C ASP A 74 -21.58 -18.38 -12.33
N ASP A 75 -20.45 -17.97 -11.72
CA ASP A 75 -20.47 -17.58 -10.28
C ASP A 75 -19.31 -16.64 -9.89
N ASP A 76 -19.20 -15.50 -10.60
CA ASP A 76 -18.23 -14.46 -10.27
C ASP A 76 -18.60 -13.80 -8.94
N VAL A 77 -17.68 -13.85 -7.96
CA VAL A 77 -17.72 -12.91 -6.83
C VAL A 77 -17.82 -11.51 -7.44
N PRO A 78 -18.82 -10.69 -7.06
CA PRO A 78 -19.06 -9.43 -7.73
C PRO A 78 -17.77 -8.61 -7.74
N ALA A 79 -17.33 -8.13 -8.91
CA ALA A 79 -16.11 -7.33 -9.06
C ALA A 79 -15.99 -6.20 -8.02
N GLY A 80 -17.14 -5.69 -7.53
CA GLY A 80 -17.23 -4.71 -6.45
C GLY A 80 -16.69 -5.16 -5.08
N VAL A 81 -16.68 -6.46 -4.76
CA VAL A 81 -16.09 -6.99 -3.53
C VAL A 81 -14.57 -6.89 -3.61
N LEU A 82 -13.94 -7.44 -4.66
CA LEU A 82 -12.49 -7.31 -4.88
C LEU A 82 -12.07 -5.84 -4.92
N GLN A 83 -12.78 -5.02 -5.69
CA GLN A 83 -12.47 -3.60 -5.82
C GLN A 83 -12.51 -2.88 -4.47
N SER A 84 -13.44 -3.25 -3.57
CA SER A 84 -13.50 -2.69 -2.22
C SER A 84 -12.34 -3.08 -1.30
N LEU A 85 -11.61 -4.15 -1.60
CA LEU A 85 -10.44 -4.58 -0.83
C LEU A 85 -9.16 -3.81 -1.21
N PHE A 86 -9.16 -3.18 -2.39
CA PHE A 86 -8.03 -2.39 -2.91
C PHE A 86 -8.28 -0.88 -2.92
N MET A 87 -9.53 -0.43 -2.84
CA MET A 87 -9.87 0.99 -2.92
C MET A 87 -9.93 1.65 -1.55
N ASP A 88 -9.20 2.76 -1.45
CA ASP A 88 -9.37 3.76 -0.41
C ASP A 88 -10.61 4.60 -0.73
N ASP A 89 -11.76 4.19 -0.19
CA ASP A 89 -13.09 4.78 -0.38
C ASP A 89 -13.56 4.93 -1.84
N ARG A 90 -14.81 4.53 -2.10
CA ARG A 90 -15.39 4.43 -3.45
C ARG A 90 -15.77 5.79 -4.06
N GLU A 91 -14.98 6.83 -3.85
CA GLU A 91 -15.24 8.14 -4.44
C GLU A 91 -14.03 8.64 -5.23
N VAL A 92 -14.21 8.63 -6.55
CA VAL A 92 -13.28 9.14 -7.56
C VAL A 92 -13.14 10.67 -7.50
N ILE A 93 -13.78 11.34 -6.54
CA ILE A 93 -14.06 12.78 -6.60
C ILE A 93 -13.05 13.64 -5.85
N ASP A 94 -12.27 13.09 -4.91
CA ASP A 94 -11.32 13.92 -4.15
C ASP A 94 -9.89 13.42 -4.29
N LEU A 95 -9.08 14.22 -4.98
CA LEU A 95 -7.67 13.97 -5.28
C LEU A 95 -6.76 14.61 -4.21
N GLU A 96 -7.28 15.58 -3.47
CA GLU A 96 -6.57 16.37 -2.48
C GLU A 96 -6.46 15.64 -1.12
N SER A 97 -7.28 14.62 -0.90
CA SER A 97 -7.40 13.86 0.37
C SER A 97 -6.90 12.41 0.30
N LYS A 98 -6.38 11.94 -0.85
CA LYS A 98 -5.92 10.56 -1.04
C LYS A 98 -4.52 10.31 -0.49
N SER A 99 -4.39 9.31 0.38
CA SER A 99 -3.08 8.85 0.84
C SER A 99 -2.28 8.31 -0.35
N LEU A 100 -1.02 8.72 -0.47
CA LEU A 100 -0.13 8.29 -1.55
C LEU A 100 0.09 6.79 -1.63
N LEU A 101 0.03 6.15 -0.47
CA LEU A 101 0.12 4.71 -0.33
C LEU A 101 -0.93 4.29 0.69
N THR A 102 -1.75 3.34 0.32
CA THR A 102 -2.71 2.70 1.22
C THR A 102 -2.38 1.22 1.28
N ILE A 103 -2.30 0.70 2.50
CA ILE A 103 -2.10 -0.72 2.81
C ILE A 103 -3.34 -1.22 3.52
N THR A 104 -3.99 -2.24 2.98
CA THR A 104 -5.20 -2.85 3.52
C THR A 104 -4.92 -4.30 3.89
N VAL A 105 -5.09 -4.64 5.17
CA VAL A 105 -5.00 -6.01 5.67
C VAL A 105 -6.39 -6.49 6.02
N VAL A 106 -6.85 -7.55 5.35
CA VAL A 106 -8.17 -8.16 5.60
C VAL A 106 -7.95 -9.56 6.15
N GLU A 107 -8.51 -9.83 7.32
CA GLU A 107 -8.56 -11.18 7.87
C GLU A 107 -9.68 -11.98 7.20
N LEU A 108 -9.31 -13.12 6.63
CA LEU A 108 -10.22 -14.11 6.06
C LEU A 108 -10.30 -15.31 7.01
N VAL A 109 -11.26 -16.21 6.77
CA VAL A 109 -11.51 -17.37 7.64
C VAL A 109 -10.28 -18.30 7.71
N ASP A 110 -9.55 -18.42 6.61
CA ASP A 110 -8.42 -19.34 6.43
C ASP A 110 -7.10 -18.62 6.06
N GLY A 111 -7.08 -17.28 6.09
CA GLY A 111 -5.92 -16.54 5.62
C GLY A 111 -5.98 -15.03 5.83
N ILE A 112 -5.07 -14.33 5.14
CA ILE A 112 -5.05 -12.88 5.09
C ILE A 112 -5.00 -12.44 3.63
N PHE A 113 -5.68 -11.35 3.35
CA PHE A 113 -5.53 -10.61 2.11
C PHE A 113 -4.80 -9.31 2.38
N LEU A 114 -3.81 -9.00 1.53
CA LEU A 114 -3.00 -7.79 1.62
C LEU A 114 -3.20 -6.95 0.35
N GLY A 115 -4.10 -5.97 0.43
CA GLY A 115 -4.31 -4.97 -0.61
C GLY A 115 -3.29 -3.83 -0.48
N CYS A 116 -2.79 -3.35 -1.61
CA CYS A 116 -1.90 -2.19 -1.66
C CYS A 116 -2.33 -1.29 -2.83
N SER A 117 -2.40 0.02 -2.60
CA SER A 117 -2.70 1.01 -3.63
C SER A 117 -1.72 2.17 -3.51
N MET A 118 -1.17 2.64 -4.62
CA MET A 118 -0.21 3.75 -4.65
C MET A 118 -0.54 4.72 -5.77
N ASN A 119 -0.42 6.02 -5.49
CA ASN A 119 -0.66 7.05 -6.49
C ASN A 119 0.42 7.01 -7.59
N HIS A 120 -0.01 6.84 -8.84
CA HIS A 120 0.88 6.74 -10.00
C HIS A 120 1.63 8.06 -10.30
N ARG A 121 1.21 9.18 -9.70
CA ARG A 121 1.97 10.45 -9.76
C ARG A 121 3.32 10.37 -9.05
N VAL A 122 3.45 9.49 -8.06
CA VAL A 122 4.64 9.39 -7.21
C VAL A 122 5.56 8.26 -7.64
N ALA A 123 5.01 7.18 -8.20
CA ALA A 123 5.83 6.06 -8.64
C ALA A 123 5.17 5.25 -9.75
N ASP A 124 6.02 4.70 -10.61
CA ASP A 124 5.63 3.74 -11.63
C ASP A 124 5.48 2.32 -11.03
N GLY A 125 4.96 1.39 -11.83
CA GLY A 125 4.78 -0.01 -11.40
C GLY A 125 6.09 -0.69 -10.98
N LYS A 126 7.23 -0.31 -11.56
CA LYS A 126 8.53 -0.88 -11.19
C LYS A 126 8.98 -0.43 -9.80
N SER A 127 8.85 0.86 -9.52
CA SER A 127 9.15 1.46 -8.22
C SER A 127 8.22 0.89 -7.14
N PHE A 128 6.94 0.67 -7.47
CA PHE A 128 5.99 -0.01 -6.58
C PHE A 128 6.42 -1.44 -6.25
N CYS A 129 6.78 -2.23 -7.26
CA CYS A 129 7.29 -3.58 -7.05
C CYS A 129 8.56 -3.59 -6.19
N HIS A 130 9.47 -2.64 -6.40
CA HIS A 130 10.68 -2.52 -5.58
C HIS A 130 10.34 -2.20 -4.12
N PHE A 131 9.39 -1.29 -3.88
CA PHE A 131 8.87 -1.01 -2.54
C PHE A 131 8.33 -2.28 -1.86
N LEU A 132 7.48 -3.05 -2.54
CA LEU A 132 6.90 -4.30 -2.00
C LEU A 132 7.98 -5.35 -1.70
N LEU A 133 8.96 -5.51 -2.59
CA LEU A 133 10.10 -6.40 -2.37
C LEU A 133 10.92 -5.98 -1.15
N MET A 134 11.20 -4.68 -1.01
CA MET A 134 11.91 -4.15 0.15
C MET A 134 11.14 -4.40 1.46
N TRP A 135 9.85 -4.11 1.45
CA TRP A 135 8.99 -4.29 2.61
C TRP A 135 8.94 -5.76 3.04
N SER A 136 8.77 -6.67 2.08
CA SER A 136 8.78 -8.11 2.34
C SER A 136 10.12 -8.57 2.95
N HIS A 137 11.24 -8.04 2.47
CA HIS A 137 12.57 -8.37 2.97
C HIS A 137 12.75 -7.89 4.41
N ILE A 138 12.39 -6.64 4.71
CA ILE A 138 12.47 -6.07 6.06
C ILE A 138 11.55 -6.84 7.03
N PHE A 139 10.34 -7.19 6.59
CA PHE A 139 9.41 -7.99 7.39
C PHE A 139 9.98 -9.37 7.75
N GLN A 140 10.59 -10.07 6.78
CA GLN A 140 11.25 -11.36 7.01
C GLN A 140 12.47 -11.23 7.92
N GLN A 141 13.29 -10.20 7.72
CA GLN A 141 14.45 -9.96 8.57
C GLN A 141 14.08 -9.73 10.02
N LYS A 142 12.91 -9.13 10.29
CA LYS A 142 12.43 -8.93 11.66
C LYS A 142 12.18 -10.25 12.40
N LYS A 143 11.73 -11.29 11.69
CA LYS A 143 11.63 -12.64 12.24
C LYS A 143 13.01 -13.24 12.58
N ILE A 144 14.06 -12.83 11.87
CA ILE A 144 15.43 -13.33 12.01
C ILE A 144 16.26 -12.50 13.03
N LYS A 145 15.92 -11.22 13.23
CA LYS A 145 16.66 -10.20 14.01
C LYS A 145 16.54 -10.28 15.53
N ILE A 146 15.89 -11.29 16.10
CA ILE A 146 16.03 -11.59 17.54
C ILE A 146 17.51 -11.89 17.90
N LYS A 147 18.40 -12.13 16.92
CA LYS A 147 19.82 -12.49 17.19
C LYS A 147 20.92 -11.50 16.78
N LYS A 148 20.75 -10.56 15.84
CA LYS A 148 21.85 -9.68 15.37
C LYS A 148 21.31 -8.32 14.88
N ASN A 149 21.76 -7.24 15.51
CA ASN A 149 21.17 -5.90 15.47
C ASN A 149 21.46 -5.09 14.16
N ILE A 150 21.44 -5.70 12.97
CA ILE A 150 21.82 -5.03 11.70
C ILE A 150 20.75 -5.25 10.63
N ILE A 151 20.22 -4.16 10.04
CA ILE A 151 19.32 -4.20 8.88
C ILE A 151 20.16 -4.13 7.59
N THR A 152 20.38 -5.28 6.95
CA THR A 152 21.08 -5.33 5.66
C THR A 152 20.07 -5.16 4.53
N ILE A 153 20.16 -4.10 3.74
CA ILE A 153 19.25 -3.89 2.62
C ILE A 153 19.95 -4.33 1.34
N SER A 154 19.39 -5.32 0.63
CA SER A 154 20.04 -5.87 -0.58
C SER A 154 19.96 -4.95 -1.79
N ARG A 155 19.01 -4.00 -1.82
CA ARG A 155 18.75 -3.09 -2.95
C ARG A 155 18.21 -1.74 -2.45
N PRO A 156 19.05 -0.86 -1.88
CA PRO A 156 18.56 0.44 -1.43
C PRO A 156 17.94 1.22 -2.60
N PRO A 157 16.90 2.04 -2.35
CA PRO A 157 16.40 2.95 -3.38
C PRO A 157 17.53 3.89 -3.84
N MET A 158 17.55 4.19 -5.14
CA MET A 158 18.57 5.07 -5.72
C MET A 158 18.32 6.50 -5.23
N LEU A 159 19.32 7.08 -4.56
CA LEU A 159 19.29 8.47 -4.06
C LEU A 159 19.90 9.47 -5.04
N GLU A 160 20.32 9.03 -6.23
CA GLU A 160 20.86 9.92 -7.24
C GLU A 160 19.72 10.56 -8.03
N GLY A 161 19.48 11.84 -7.74
CA GLY A 161 18.71 12.78 -8.54
C GLY A 161 19.59 13.94 -8.97
#